data_AF-A0A3D3XG46-F1
#
_entry.id   AF-A0A3D3XG46-F1
#
_cell.length_a   1.000
_cell.length_b   1.000
_cell.length_c   1.000
_cell.angle_alpha   90.00
_cell.angle_beta   90.00
_cell.angle_gamma   90.00
#
_symmetry.space_group_name_H-M   'P 1'
#
loop_
_entity.id
_entity.type
_entity.pdbx_description
1 polymer ?
#
loop_
_entity_poly.entity_id
_entity_poly.type
_entity_poly.pdbx_seq_one_letter_code
_entity_poly.pdbx_strand_id
1 'polypeptide(L)'
;EGLPFSNLMWSRDHGESWTLGSHARSNTTECAVAELSNGSLMLNMRDNRNRKDKSDTNGRAVSVTRDLGKTWTKHVSDHLALPEPVCMASLISHTLSDGKQILFFSNPNSKTRRERMTVRVSLDDGRTWPSNRQV
;
A
#
# COMPACT_ATOMS: atom_id res chain seq x y z
N GLU A 1 -14.45 -7.18 -21.42
CA GLU A 1 -13.91 -7.34 -20.05
C GLU A 1 -12.91 -6.23 -19.77
N GLY A 2 -12.93 -5.63 -18.58
CA GLY A 2 -12.02 -4.52 -18.22
C GLY A 2 -10.87 -5.00 -17.34
N LEU A 3 -9.67 -4.44 -17.55
CA LEU A 3 -8.52 -4.70 -16.67
C LEU A 3 -8.71 -3.90 -15.36
N PRO A 4 -8.70 -4.54 -14.18
CA PRO A 4 -8.95 -3.83 -12.93
C PRO A 4 -7.77 -2.90 -12.59
N PHE A 5 -8.03 -1.88 -11.80
CA PHE A 5 -7.03 -0.91 -11.32
C PHE A 5 -7.41 -0.43 -9.93
N SER A 6 -6.41 -0.01 -9.15
CA SER A 6 -6.60 0.70 -7.90
C SER A 6 -6.43 2.21 -8.10
N ASN A 7 -7.19 3.00 -7.35
CA ASN A 7 -7.11 4.45 -7.26
C ASN A 7 -7.56 4.90 -5.86
N LEU A 8 -7.80 6.20 -5.68
CA LEU A 8 -8.43 6.74 -4.47
C LEU A 8 -9.61 7.64 -4.84
N MET A 9 -10.50 7.84 -3.88
CA MET A 9 -11.62 8.78 -3.94
C MET A 9 -11.56 9.67 -2.70
N TRP A 10 -11.83 10.95 -2.85
CA TRP A 10 -11.69 11.93 -1.77
C TRP A 10 -12.81 12.96 -1.79
N SER A 11 -13.02 13.59 -0.64
CA SER A 11 -13.94 14.71 -0.44
C SER A 11 -13.20 15.84 0.27
N ARG A 12 -13.57 17.09 -0.01
CA ARG A 12 -13.08 18.30 0.67
C ARG A 12 -14.18 19.07 1.39
N ASP A 13 -15.42 18.61 1.27
CA ASP A 13 -16.65 19.22 1.78
C ASP A 13 -17.32 18.29 2.77
N HIS A 14 -16.52 17.64 3.62
CA HIS A 14 -17.00 16.76 4.69
C HIS A 14 -17.91 15.61 4.22
N GLY A 15 -17.75 15.17 2.96
CA GLY A 15 -18.45 14.04 2.37
C GLY A 15 -19.67 14.39 1.52
N GLU A 16 -19.96 15.67 1.28
CA GLU A 16 -21.07 16.10 0.42
C GLU A 16 -20.85 15.73 -1.04
N SER A 17 -19.62 15.92 -1.55
CA SER A 17 -19.23 15.51 -2.90
C SER A 17 -17.89 14.79 -2.92
N TRP A 18 -17.70 13.97 -3.95
CA TRP A 18 -16.55 13.08 -4.08
C TRP A 18 -15.89 13.25 -5.44
N THR A 19 -14.57 13.26 -5.44
CA THR A 19 -13.74 13.26 -6.65
C THR A 19 -12.94 11.97 -6.74
N LEU A 20 -12.96 11.35 -7.91
CA LEU A 20 -12.19 10.16 -8.21
C LEU A 20 -10.80 10.53 -8.77
N GLY A 21 -9.74 9.93 -8.21
CA GLY A 21 -8.39 10.05 -8.75
C GLY A 21 -8.16 9.15 -9.98
N SER A 22 -7.14 9.50 -10.76
CA SER A 22 -6.60 8.68 -11.84
C SER A 22 -6.11 7.32 -11.32
N HIS A 23 -6.01 6.34 -12.22
CA HIS A 23 -5.55 5.00 -11.88
C HIS A 23 -4.09 5.02 -11.40
N ALA A 24 -3.83 4.46 -10.23
CA ALA A 24 -2.46 4.35 -9.69
C ALA A 24 -1.66 3.27 -10.41
N ARG A 25 -2.30 2.14 -10.73
CA ARG A 25 -1.67 1.00 -11.42
C ARG A 25 -2.72 0.08 -12.06
N SER A 26 -2.43 -0.44 -13.24
CA SER A 26 -3.28 -1.46 -13.89
C SER A 26 -3.07 -2.86 -13.31
N ASN A 27 -4.05 -3.73 -13.49
CA ASN A 27 -4.09 -5.11 -12.99
C ASN A 27 -3.88 -5.24 -11.47
N THR A 28 -4.41 -4.25 -10.73
CA THR A 28 -4.47 -4.22 -9.26
C THR A 28 -5.92 -4.17 -8.80
N THR A 29 -6.20 -4.53 -7.55
CA THR A 29 -7.58 -4.60 -7.01
C THR A 29 -7.70 -3.92 -5.64
N GLU A 30 -7.78 -4.70 -4.55
CA GLU A 30 -7.94 -4.20 -3.18
C GLU A 30 -6.72 -3.37 -2.78
N CYS A 31 -6.94 -2.20 -2.19
CA CYS A 31 -5.87 -1.30 -1.76
C CYS A 31 -6.22 -0.59 -0.45
N ALA A 32 -5.18 -0.07 0.21
CA ALA A 32 -5.29 0.78 1.39
C ALA A 32 -4.45 2.04 1.19
N VAL A 33 -4.91 3.17 1.74
CA VAL A 33 -4.24 4.48 1.64
C VAL A 33 -3.77 4.93 3.02
N ALA A 34 -2.57 5.53 3.09
CA ALA A 34 -2.03 6.13 4.30
C ALA A 34 -1.24 7.40 3.96
N GLU A 35 -1.19 8.37 4.88
CA GLU A 35 -0.44 9.60 4.72
C GLU A 35 0.98 9.45 5.29
N LEU A 36 1.98 9.85 4.50
CA LEU A 36 3.41 9.79 4.85
C LEU A 36 3.86 11.07 5.55
N SER A 37 5.05 11.04 6.16
CA SER A 37 5.60 12.17 6.93
C SER A 37 5.73 13.48 6.14
N ASN A 38 5.79 13.40 4.81
CA ASN A 38 5.89 14.55 3.91
C ASN A 38 4.55 15.00 3.30
N GLY A 39 3.41 14.51 3.82
CA GLY A 39 2.07 14.84 3.34
C GLY A 39 1.66 14.17 2.01
N SER A 40 2.49 13.28 1.47
CA SER A 40 2.07 12.47 0.32
C SER A 40 1.20 11.30 0.76
N LEU A 41 0.28 10.88 -0.11
CA LEU A 41 -0.56 9.70 0.11
C LEU A 41 0.10 8.48 -0.54
N MET A 42 0.32 7.44 0.25
CA MET A 42 0.75 6.12 -0.21
C MET A 42 -0.46 5.23 -0.45
N LEU A 43 -0.52 4.61 -1.63
CA LEU A 43 -1.47 3.56 -1.97
C LEU A 43 -0.73 2.22 -2.02
N ASN A 44 -1.14 1.28 -1.16
CA ASN A 44 -0.62 -0.09 -1.11
C ASN A 44 -1.66 -1.06 -1.68
N MET A 45 -1.32 -1.74 -2.77
CA MET A 45 -2.27 -2.41 -3.64
C MET A 45 -1.97 -3.90 -3.77
N ARG A 46 -3.02 -4.71 -3.80
CA ARG A 46 -2.99 -6.11 -4.21
C ARG A 46 -2.72 -6.18 -5.71
N ASP A 47 -1.68 -6.90 -6.12
CA ASP A 47 -1.30 -7.04 -7.53
C ASP A 47 -1.64 -8.44 -8.05
N ASN A 48 -2.48 -8.52 -9.08
CA ASN A 48 -2.88 -9.79 -9.69
C ASN A 48 -1.70 -10.53 -10.36
N ARG A 49 -0.61 -9.83 -10.70
CA ARG A 49 0.61 -10.44 -11.28
C ARG A 49 1.25 -11.43 -10.32
N ASN A 50 1.11 -11.18 -9.02
CA ASN A 50 1.55 -12.08 -7.95
C ASN A 50 0.78 -13.41 -7.92
N ARG A 51 -0.23 -13.64 -8.77
CA ARG A 51 -0.80 -15.00 -8.97
C ARG A 51 0.22 -15.93 -9.59
N LYS A 52 1.02 -15.43 -10.53
CA LYS A 52 2.07 -16.18 -11.23
C LYS A 52 3.44 -15.94 -10.62
N ASP A 53 3.77 -14.69 -10.29
CA ASP A 53 5.07 -14.35 -9.70
C ASP A 53 5.16 -14.84 -8.25
N LYS A 54 6.16 -15.68 -7.98
CA LYS A 54 6.55 -16.17 -6.64
C LYS A 54 8.04 -15.95 -6.37
N SER A 55 8.71 -15.21 -7.25
CA SER A 55 10.12 -14.87 -7.15
C SER A 55 10.33 -13.74 -6.13
N ASP A 56 11.52 -13.15 -6.10
CA ASP A 56 11.86 -12.06 -5.19
C ASP A 56 11.19 -10.72 -5.54
N THR A 57 10.53 -10.64 -6.69
CA THR A 57 9.67 -9.51 -7.07
C THR A 57 8.21 -9.68 -6.64
N ASN A 58 7.84 -10.79 -5.98
CA ASN A 58 6.52 -10.89 -5.35
C ASN A 58 6.46 -9.96 -4.14
N GLY A 59 5.74 -8.86 -4.31
CA GLY A 59 5.39 -7.94 -3.24
C GLY A 59 4.20 -7.05 -3.61
N ARG A 60 3.66 -6.36 -2.61
CA ARG A 60 2.61 -5.35 -2.81
C ARG A 60 3.05 -4.32 -3.86
N ALA A 61 2.13 -3.93 -4.73
CA ALA A 61 2.35 -2.77 -5.57
C ALA A 61 2.19 -1.50 -4.71
N VAL A 62 3.11 -0.54 -4.83
CA VAL A 62 3.11 0.67 -3.99
C VAL A 62 3.36 1.91 -4.83
N SER A 63 2.42 2.85 -4.78
CA SER A 63 2.51 4.15 -5.46
C SER A 63 2.26 5.28 -4.47
N VAL A 64 2.81 6.46 -4.75
CA VAL A 64 2.57 7.68 -3.97
C VAL A 64 2.08 8.82 -4.85
N THR A 65 1.24 9.68 -4.29
CA THR A 65 0.72 10.90 -4.93
C THR A 65 0.82 12.10 -3.98
N ARG A 66 1.00 13.29 -4.55
CA ARG A 66 0.96 14.60 -3.85
C ARG A 66 -0.18 15.49 -4.30
N ASP A 67 -1.00 15.02 -5.24
CA ASP A 67 -2.03 15.81 -5.92
C ASP A 67 -3.40 15.11 -5.88
N LEU A 68 -3.63 14.34 -4.81
CA LEU A 68 -4.84 13.53 -4.59
C LEU A 68 -5.17 12.60 -5.76
N GLY A 69 -4.14 11.94 -6.28
CA GLY A 69 -4.29 10.89 -7.28
C GLY A 69 -4.48 11.40 -8.70
N LYS A 70 -4.19 12.67 -9.02
CA LYS A 70 -4.11 13.12 -10.42
C LYS A 70 -2.92 12.48 -11.11
N THR A 71 -1.76 12.46 -10.43
CA THR A 71 -0.55 11.78 -10.85
C THR A 71 -0.04 10.83 -9.77
N TRP A 72 0.65 9.78 -10.21
CA TRP A 72 1.19 8.73 -9.35
C TRP A 72 2.65 8.44 -9.70
N THR A 73 3.45 8.18 -8.68
CA THR A 73 4.85 7.74 -8.83
C THR A 73 5.05 6.44 -8.07
N LYS A 74 5.89 5.54 -8.59
CA LYS A 74 6.22 4.31 -7.86
C LYS A 74 6.97 4.66 -6.58
N HIS A 75 6.60 4.02 -5.48
CA HIS A 75 7.38 4.10 -4.26
C HIS A 75 8.61 3.20 -4.37
N VAL A 76 9.68 3.51 -3.65
CA VAL A 76 10.92 2.71 -3.66
C VAL A 76 10.73 1.28 -3.15
N SER A 77 9.63 1.02 -2.43
CA SER A 77 9.26 -0.31 -1.92
C SER A 77 8.38 -1.15 -2.87
N ASP A 78 8.05 -0.65 -4.07
CA ASP A 78 7.17 -1.33 -5.04
C ASP A 78 7.72 -2.74 -5.36
N HIS A 79 6.93 -3.79 -5.15
CA HIS A 79 7.31 -5.18 -5.41
C HIS A 79 8.57 -5.65 -4.64
N LEU A 80 8.81 -5.11 -3.45
CA LEU A 80 9.94 -5.50 -2.57
C LEU A 80 9.47 -6.22 -1.30
N ALA A 81 9.77 -5.65 -0.13
CA ALA A 81 9.79 -6.35 1.16
C ALA A 81 8.44 -6.89 1.66
N LEU A 82 7.31 -6.59 1.01
CA LEU A 82 5.96 -6.95 1.46
C LEU A 82 5.35 -8.05 0.57
N PRO A 83 5.70 -9.34 0.75
CA PRO A 83 5.19 -10.44 -0.07
C PRO A 83 3.68 -10.63 0.12
N GLU A 84 2.99 -11.17 -0.89
CA GLU A 84 1.57 -11.50 -0.77
C GLU A 84 1.12 -12.73 -1.59
N PRO A 85 0.06 -13.43 -1.15
CA PRO A 85 -0.56 -14.52 -1.90
C PRO A 85 -1.76 -14.01 -2.73
N VAL A 86 -1.72 -12.74 -3.18
CA VAL A 86 -2.83 -12.05 -3.86
C VAL A 86 -4.05 -11.95 -2.94
N CYS A 87 -3.92 -11.16 -1.87
CA CYS A 87 -4.92 -11.02 -0.81
C CYS A 87 -5.07 -9.55 -0.39
N MET A 88 -6.16 -9.18 0.29
CA MET A 88 -6.26 -7.87 0.93
C MET A 88 -5.14 -7.72 1.98
N ALA A 89 -4.65 -6.49 2.15
CA ALA A 89 -3.74 -6.12 3.22
C ALA A 89 -4.14 -4.76 3.80
N SER A 90 -3.96 -4.59 5.11
CA SER A 90 -4.18 -3.31 5.78
C SER A 90 -2.89 -2.48 5.77
N LEU A 91 -3.04 -1.16 5.62
CA LEU A 91 -1.98 -0.18 5.83
C LEU A 91 -2.59 1.01 6.57
N ILE A 92 -2.01 1.38 7.70
CA ILE A 92 -2.38 2.59 8.45
C ILE A 92 -1.13 3.36 8.83
N SER A 93 -1.31 4.67 9.02
CA SER A 93 -0.29 5.56 9.53
C SER A 93 -0.66 6.10 10.91
N HIS A 94 0.33 6.32 11.76
CA HIS A 94 0.15 6.93 13.07
C HIS A 94 1.30 7.90 13.37
N THR A 95 0.97 9.04 13.95
CA THR A 95 1.95 10.02 14.45
C THR A 95 2.16 9.79 15.94
N LEU A 96 3.39 9.48 16.33
CA LEU A 96 3.77 9.33 17.72
C LEU A 96 3.76 10.67 18.48
N SER A 97 3.81 10.60 19.81
CA SER A 97 3.90 11.77 20.69
C SER A 97 5.15 12.64 20.44
N ASP A 98 6.22 12.05 19.92
CA ASP A 98 7.44 12.77 19.51
C ASP A 98 7.36 13.34 18.08
N GLY A 99 6.19 13.26 17.42
CA GLY A 99 5.94 13.76 16.08
C GLY A 99 6.37 12.80 14.96
N LYS A 100 6.93 11.62 15.28
CA LYS A 100 7.39 10.68 14.26
C LYS A 100 6.22 9.94 13.60
N GLN A 101 6.18 9.95 12.26
CA GLN A 101 5.24 9.14 11.49
C GLN A 101 5.68 7.67 11.45
N ILE A 102 4.74 6.76 11.71
CA ILE A 102 4.93 5.31 11.68
C ILE A 102 3.88 4.70 10.76
N LEU A 103 4.28 3.68 10.00
CA LEU A 103 3.34 2.85 9.25
C LEU A 103 3.21 1.48 9.88
N PHE A 104 1.98 1.00 9.99
CA PHE A 104 1.64 -0.37 10.34
C PHE A 104 1.00 -1.05 9.14
N PHE A 105 1.51 -2.23 8.79
CA PHE A 105 1.01 -3.05 7.69
C PHE A 105 0.64 -4.43 8.20
N SER A 106 -0.46 -5.00 7.72
CA SER A 106 -0.81 -6.39 8.04
C SER A 106 -1.32 -7.16 6.84
N ASN A 107 -0.80 -8.38 6.66
CA ASN A 107 -1.24 -9.31 5.64
C ASN A 107 -0.81 -10.76 5.98
N PRO A 108 -1.26 -11.77 5.21
CA PRO A 108 -0.62 -13.07 5.21
C PRO A 108 0.80 -12.95 4.65
N ASN A 109 1.80 -13.16 5.50
CA ASN A 109 3.21 -13.08 5.15
C ASN A 109 3.68 -14.34 4.41
N SER A 110 3.20 -14.50 3.19
CA SER A 110 3.48 -15.64 2.32
C SER A 110 3.26 -15.23 0.88
N LYS A 111 4.06 -15.78 -0.05
CA LYS A 111 3.88 -15.57 -1.49
C LYS A 111 2.77 -16.47 -2.07
N THR A 112 2.33 -17.52 -1.36
CA THR A 112 1.51 -18.61 -1.94
C THR A 112 0.19 -18.87 -1.22
N ARG A 113 0.15 -18.78 0.11
CA ARG A 113 -1.00 -19.19 0.92
C ARG A 113 -1.43 -18.07 1.87
N ARG A 114 -2.70 -18.06 2.26
CA ARG A 114 -3.21 -17.17 3.32
C ARG A 114 -2.90 -17.75 4.69
N GLU A 115 -1.62 -17.66 5.06
CA GLU A 115 -1.06 -18.16 6.32
C GLU A 115 -0.04 -17.15 6.87
N ARG A 116 0.33 -17.33 8.14
CA ARG A 116 1.28 -16.43 8.84
C ARG A 116 0.82 -14.97 8.74
N MET A 117 -0.38 -14.68 9.25
CA MET A 117 -0.80 -13.29 9.44
C MET A 117 0.24 -12.59 10.29
N THR A 118 0.76 -11.46 9.80
CA THR A 118 1.85 -10.72 10.44
C THR A 118 1.55 -9.24 10.42
N VAL A 119 1.80 -8.56 11.53
CA VAL A 119 1.84 -7.09 11.59
C VAL A 119 3.29 -6.65 11.47
N ARG A 120 3.57 -5.67 10.62
CA ARG A 120 4.90 -5.13 10.37
C ARG A 120 4.92 -3.62 10.57
N VAL A 121 6.06 -3.10 10.97
CA VAL A 121 6.24 -1.66 11.24
C VAL A 121 7.34 -1.06 10.38
N SER A 122 7.06 0.08 9.77
CA SER A 122 8.05 0.94 9.14
C SER A 122 8.14 2.29 9.87
N LEU A 123 9.38 2.76 10.04
CA LEU A 123 9.72 4.03 10.70
C LEU A 123 10.30 5.06 9.72
N ASP A 124 10.22 4.78 8.42
CA ASP A 124 10.89 5.50 7.34
C ASP A 124 10.00 5.61 6.09
N ASP A 125 8.72 5.92 6.30
CA ASP A 125 7.71 6.09 5.25
C ASP A 125 7.57 4.88 4.32
N GLY A 126 7.72 3.67 4.86
CA GLY A 126 7.52 2.41 4.14
C GLY A 126 8.71 1.98 3.29
N ARG A 127 9.86 2.66 3.41
CA ARG A 127 11.08 2.30 2.66
C ARG A 127 11.65 0.97 3.13
N THR A 128 11.67 0.72 4.45
CA THR A 128 12.13 -0.54 5.02
C THR A 128 11.12 -1.18 5.96
N TRP A 129 11.15 -2.52 6.01
CA TRP A 129 10.29 -3.35 6.86
C TRP A 129 11.14 -4.43 7.56
N PRO A 130 11.89 -4.07 8.61
CA PRO A 130 12.83 -4.98 9.27
C PRO A 130 12.16 -6.21 9.90
N SER A 131 12.81 -7.37 9.82
CA SER A 131 12.30 -8.63 10.37
C SER A 131 12.21 -8.67 11.90
N ASN A 132 12.89 -7.76 12.60
CA ASN A 132 12.81 -7.59 14.06
C ASN A 132 11.71 -6.61 14.50
N ARG A 133 10.89 -6.10 13.57
CA ARG A 133 9.75 -5.19 13.85
C ARG A 133 8.45 -5.76 13.30
N GLN A 134 8.17 -7.00 13.65
CA GLN A 134 6.97 -7.70 13.25
C GLN A 134 6.51 -8.67 14.33
N VAL A 135 5.19 -8.92 14.37
CA VAL A 135 4.53 -9.92 15.23
C VAL A 135 3.67 -10.82 14.35
#